data_AF-Q171Z2-F1
#
_entry.id   AF-Q171Z2-F1
#
_cell.length_a   1.000
_cell.length_b   1.000
_cell.length_c   1.000
_cell.angle_alpha   90.00
_cell.angle_beta   90.00
_cell.angle_gamma   90.00
#
_symmetry.space_group_name_H-M   'P 1'
#
loop_
_entity.id
_entity.type
_entity.pdbx_description
1 polymer ?
#
loop_
_entity_poly.entity_id
_entity_poly.type
_entity_poly.pdbx_seq_one_letter_code
_entity_poly.pdbx_strand_id
1 'polypeptide(L)'
;MDETKSPEMEADKQQEQAELRNPAEKSTQVADSEDGAKRAAEDEPEINRNKLRRVDAEPVRINRKYMEEGFRKEFSQSWSRSEALRGNDYQLRSEPFQVAVLQEFIEDDEDVCRVTRELEREFTEMEWKRKQMDLYEFYQTMDLCAVTKEYLSGFYSNLKEKVMPLMQELTGIKLTHVSASCSMYNAGDYLLVHDDLLTDRRIAFVFYLSPWEGHREWSKEHGGALELFRADENILPVFPVTDCIYPKNNQLVFFKVCERSFHQVGEVTTFEYPRLTINGWFHGPVDQESVPHTSIIVDTHYFGPEPEGMQLSEWINNVYLIDEVKHNIQKKVEMFSEVSLEEFLTSDIFEVMSDTLCTSTRPHVGYQRSSAFAEVRHPRF
;
A
#
# COMPACT_ATOMS: atom_id res chain seq x y z
N MET A 1 -59.09 10.29 -43.40
CA MET A 1 -58.07 11.24 -43.88
C MET A 1 -57.40 11.76 -42.63
N ASP A 2 -56.59 10.92 -41.99
CA ASP A 2 -55.16 10.71 -42.29
C ASP A 2 -54.38 12.00 -42.01
N GLU A 3 -53.34 12.05 -41.17
CA GLU A 3 -52.32 11.03 -40.93
C GLU A 3 -51.62 11.29 -39.58
N THR A 4 -51.21 10.20 -38.97
CA THR A 4 -50.32 10.05 -37.80
C THR A 4 -48.89 10.57 -38.05
N LYS A 5 -48.26 11.14 -37.02
CA LYS A 5 -46.79 11.25 -36.92
C LYS A 5 -46.32 10.87 -35.50
N SER A 6 -45.61 9.74 -35.43
CA SER A 6 -44.78 9.29 -34.31
C SER A 6 -43.46 10.07 -34.25
N PRO A 7 -42.77 10.13 -33.10
CA PRO A 7 -41.34 10.39 -33.05
C PRO A 7 -40.55 9.09 -32.77
N GLU A 8 -39.61 8.79 -33.65
CA GLU A 8 -38.57 7.77 -33.47
C GLU A 8 -37.29 8.38 -32.90
N MET A 9 -36.69 7.62 -31.96
CA MET A 9 -35.26 7.38 -31.75
C MET A 9 -34.35 8.54 -31.30
N GLU A 10 -34.03 8.52 -30.01
CA GLU A 10 -32.79 9.05 -29.43
C GLU A 10 -32.04 7.89 -28.72
N ALA A 11 -31.62 6.88 -29.50
CA ALA A 11 -31.03 5.63 -29.00
C ALA A 11 -29.56 5.42 -29.41
N ASP A 12 -28.85 6.48 -29.83
CA ASP A 12 -27.52 6.34 -30.47
C ASP A 12 -26.38 7.04 -29.70
N LYS A 13 -26.49 7.14 -28.38
CA LYS A 13 -25.42 7.70 -27.51
C LYS A 13 -24.99 6.83 -26.34
N GLN A 14 -25.49 5.60 -26.22
CA GLN A 14 -25.10 4.67 -25.14
C GLN A 14 -24.35 3.42 -25.61
N GLN A 15 -24.02 3.32 -26.91
CA GLN A 15 -23.36 2.13 -27.46
C GLN A 15 -21.85 2.30 -27.70
N GLU A 16 -21.27 3.45 -27.37
CA GLU A 16 -19.83 3.74 -27.59
C GLU A 16 -18.96 3.71 -26.31
N GLN A 17 -19.53 3.31 -25.15
CA GLN A 17 -18.79 3.21 -23.87
C GLN A 17 -18.55 1.77 -23.38
N ALA A 18 -18.94 0.74 -24.14
CA ALA A 18 -18.80 -0.67 -23.74
C ALA A 18 -17.60 -1.41 -24.38
N GLU A 19 -16.83 -0.79 -25.29
CA GLU A 19 -15.75 -1.48 -26.04
C GLU A 19 -14.31 -1.20 -25.54
N LEU A 20 -14.12 -0.61 -24.36
CA LEU A 20 -12.79 -0.38 -23.77
C LEU A 20 -12.57 -1.17 -22.48
N ARG A 21 -12.86 -2.48 -22.48
CA ARG A 21 -12.37 -3.41 -21.46
C ARG A 21 -11.95 -4.74 -22.10
N ASN A 22 -10.67 -5.06 -21.95
CA ASN A 22 -9.95 -6.33 -22.23
C ASN A 22 -9.45 -6.59 -23.65
N PRO A 23 -8.12 -6.60 -23.88
CA PRO A 23 -7.49 -7.51 -24.80
C PRO A 23 -7.12 -8.82 -24.08
N ALA A 24 -7.79 -9.90 -24.46
CA ALA A 24 -7.47 -11.25 -24.05
C ALA A 24 -6.09 -11.70 -24.55
N GLU A 25 -5.34 -12.38 -23.67
CA GLU A 25 -4.10 -13.08 -23.96
C GLU A 25 -4.34 -14.17 -25.02
N LYS A 26 -3.66 -14.06 -26.16
CA LYS A 26 -3.55 -15.15 -27.14
C LYS A 26 -2.26 -15.93 -26.89
N SER A 27 -2.41 -17.08 -26.24
CA SER A 27 -1.49 -18.21 -26.30
C SER A 27 -1.22 -18.57 -27.77
N THR A 28 0.02 -18.38 -28.22
CA THR A 28 0.48 -18.92 -29.51
C THR A 28 1.65 -19.86 -29.24
N GLN A 29 1.41 -21.13 -29.54
CA GLN A 29 2.41 -22.21 -29.56
C GLN A 29 3.47 -21.89 -30.62
N VAL A 30 4.75 -21.95 -30.25
CA VAL A 30 5.86 -21.90 -31.21
C VAL A 30 6.44 -23.31 -31.30
N ALA A 31 6.32 -23.89 -32.49
CA ALA A 31 6.99 -25.10 -32.90
C ALA A 31 8.33 -24.75 -33.56
N ASP A 32 9.31 -25.63 -33.34
CA ASP A 32 10.64 -25.63 -33.95
C ASP A 32 10.59 -25.58 -35.49
N SER A 33 11.45 -24.76 -36.07
CA SER A 33 12.10 -25.08 -37.34
C SER A 33 13.38 -24.24 -37.52
N GLU A 34 14.51 -24.93 -37.59
CA GLU A 34 15.78 -24.46 -38.12
C GLU A 34 15.64 -24.11 -39.61
N ASP A 35 16.12 -22.94 -40.04
CA ASP A 35 16.93 -22.83 -41.26
C ASP A 35 17.68 -21.50 -41.30
N GLY A 36 18.94 -21.54 -41.74
CA GLY A 36 19.85 -20.39 -41.74
C GLY A 36 20.07 -19.78 -43.12
N ALA A 37 20.24 -18.46 -43.20
CA ALA A 37 21.01 -17.79 -44.27
C ALA A 37 21.29 -16.29 -44.00
N LYS A 38 22.56 -16.00 -43.67
CA LYS A 38 23.47 -14.90 -44.09
C LYS A 38 22.94 -13.55 -44.67
N ARG A 39 23.58 -12.48 -44.13
CA ARG A 39 23.90 -11.09 -44.63
C ARG A 39 22.84 -10.02 -44.31
N ALA A 40 23.16 -8.77 -43.92
CA ALA A 40 24.38 -7.96 -44.05
C ALA A 40 24.59 -7.01 -42.85
N ALA A 41 25.81 -6.47 -42.73
CA ALA A 41 26.27 -5.55 -41.69
C ALA A 41 25.97 -4.09 -42.04
N GLU A 42 25.54 -3.29 -41.05
CA GLU A 42 25.51 -1.82 -41.11
C GLU A 42 25.95 -1.22 -39.75
N ASP A 43 27.08 -0.50 -39.84
CA ASP A 43 27.73 0.52 -38.98
C ASP A 43 27.27 0.78 -37.53
N GLU A 44 28.17 0.48 -36.57
CA GLU A 44 28.22 1.11 -35.25
C GLU A 44 29.09 2.39 -35.28
N PRO A 45 28.69 3.50 -34.61
CA PRO A 45 29.55 4.66 -34.48
C PRO A 45 30.58 4.50 -33.34
N GLU A 46 31.87 4.69 -33.68
CA GLU A 46 33.01 4.70 -32.75
C GLU A 46 32.88 5.77 -31.65
N ILE A 47 32.79 5.34 -30.39
CA ILE A 47 32.91 6.24 -29.23
C ILE A 47 34.39 6.41 -28.87
N ASN A 48 34.87 7.64 -29.05
CA ASN A 48 36.24 8.08 -28.81
C ASN A 48 36.63 7.95 -27.31
N ARG A 49 37.51 6.99 -27.00
CA ARG A 49 37.87 6.52 -25.64
C ARG A 49 38.80 7.41 -24.81
N ASN A 50 39.08 8.66 -25.20
CA ASN A 50 40.12 9.47 -24.54
C ASN A 50 39.63 10.71 -23.75
N LYS A 51 38.56 10.56 -22.96
CA LYS A 51 38.21 11.49 -21.86
C LYS A 51 37.64 10.82 -20.60
N LEU A 52 38.14 9.65 -20.20
CA LEU A 52 37.93 9.14 -18.83
C LEU A 52 39.20 9.29 -17.99
N ARG A 53 39.31 10.45 -17.35
CA ARG A 53 40.09 10.59 -16.14
C ARG A 53 39.30 11.48 -15.18
N ARG A 54 38.42 10.86 -14.39
CA ARG A 54 37.87 11.40 -13.14
C ARG A 54 37.27 10.25 -12.31
N VAL A 55 38.08 9.84 -11.34
CA VAL A 55 37.80 9.08 -10.10
C VAL A 55 36.40 8.47 -9.96
N ASP A 56 36.34 7.14 -9.93
CA ASP A 56 35.21 6.31 -9.50
C ASP A 56 34.84 6.60 -8.03
N ALA A 57 33.97 7.59 -7.80
CA ALA A 57 33.30 7.75 -6.52
C ALA A 57 31.85 7.29 -6.69
N GLU A 58 31.50 6.15 -6.10
CA GLU A 58 30.11 5.74 -5.92
C GLU A 58 29.32 6.94 -5.33
N PRO A 59 28.27 7.45 -6.01
CA PRO A 59 27.59 8.69 -5.61
C PRO A 59 26.80 8.54 -4.30
N VAL A 60 26.50 7.31 -3.91
CA VAL A 60 25.76 6.95 -2.69
C VAL A 60 26.55 5.89 -1.92
N ARG A 61 26.84 6.17 -0.65
CA ARG A 61 27.55 5.26 0.26
C ARG A 61 26.77 5.08 1.56
N ILE A 62 26.82 3.89 2.15
CA ILE A 62 26.23 3.64 3.46
C ILE A 62 27.15 4.22 4.52
N ASN A 63 26.58 4.82 5.55
CA ASN A 63 27.31 5.32 6.69
C ASN A 63 28.13 4.19 7.33
N ARG A 64 29.45 4.41 7.42
CA ARG A 64 30.43 3.44 7.90
C ARG A 64 30.11 2.87 9.29
N LYS A 65 29.39 3.61 10.14
CA LYS A 65 28.99 3.14 11.48
C LYS A 65 28.19 1.84 11.42
N TYR A 66 27.40 1.63 10.37
CA TYR A 66 26.63 0.40 10.15
C TYR A 66 27.44 -0.75 9.56
N MET A 67 28.67 -0.48 9.09
CA MET A 67 29.62 -1.48 8.58
C MET A 67 30.61 -1.95 9.65
N GLU A 68 30.66 -1.28 10.80
CA GLU A 68 31.56 -1.65 11.88
C GLU A 68 31.22 -3.04 12.42
N GLU A 69 32.26 -3.86 12.64
CA GLU A 69 32.10 -5.25 13.09
C GLU A 69 31.40 -5.34 14.45
N GLY A 70 31.66 -4.37 15.35
CA GLY A 70 31.02 -4.29 16.67
C GLY A 70 29.50 -4.13 16.55
N PHE A 71 29.06 -3.14 15.78
CA PHE A 71 27.64 -2.91 15.50
C PHE A 71 26.99 -4.15 14.88
N ARG A 72 27.58 -4.69 13.80
CA ARG A 72 27.00 -5.84 13.08
C ARG A 72 26.84 -7.06 13.97
N LYS A 73 27.82 -7.37 14.82
CA LYS A 73 27.76 -8.49 15.76
C LYS A 73 26.70 -8.29 16.85
N GLU A 74 26.66 -7.12 17.48
CA GLU A 74 25.69 -6.82 18.53
C GLU A 74 24.25 -6.82 18.00
N PHE A 75 24.05 -6.20 16.84
CA PHE A 75 22.75 -6.15 16.18
C PHE A 75 22.27 -7.55 15.77
N SER A 76 23.14 -8.35 15.13
CA SER A 76 22.83 -9.71 14.71
C SER A 76 22.47 -10.63 15.89
N GLN A 77 23.20 -10.49 17.02
CA GLN A 77 22.86 -11.22 18.25
C GLN A 77 21.49 -10.80 18.80
N SER A 78 21.22 -9.51 18.89
CA SER A 78 19.94 -8.99 19.39
C SER A 78 18.77 -9.43 18.50
N TRP A 79 18.95 -9.34 17.18
CA TRP A 79 17.99 -9.81 16.19
C TRP A 79 17.68 -11.30 16.36
N SER A 80 18.71 -12.14 16.48
CA SER A 80 18.54 -13.60 16.64
C SER A 80 17.77 -13.99 17.90
N ARG A 81 17.85 -13.17 18.95
CA ARG A 81 17.17 -13.37 20.24
C ARG A 81 15.81 -12.69 20.33
N SER A 82 15.40 -11.96 19.28
CA SER A 82 14.23 -11.08 19.33
C SER A 82 14.28 -10.07 20.47
N GLU A 83 15.48 -9.59 20.81
CA GLU A 83 15.72 -8.62 21.86
C GLU A 83 15.77 -7.20 21.29
N ALA A 84 15.18 -6.25 22.01
CA ALA A 84 15.27 -4.85 21.65
C ALA A 84 16.71 -4.33 21.83
N LEU A 85 17.17 -3.50 20.89
CA LEU A 85 18.48 -2.85 20.93
C LEU A 85 18.32 -1.37 20.61
N ARG A 86 19.03 -0.49 21.32
CA ARG A 86 18.96 0.96 21.08
C ARG A 86 20.34 1.58 21.19
N GLY A 87 20.76 2.24 20.12
CA GLY A 87 21.90 3.16 20.11
C GLY A 87 21.43 4.61 19.98
N ASN A 88 22.37 5.51 19.71
CA ASN A 88 22.06 6.93 19.47
C ASN A 88 21.23 7.09 18.18
N ASP A 89 21.64 6.39 17.12
CA ASP A 89 21.11 6.60 15.76
C ASP A 89 20.39 5.36 15.22
N TYR A 90 20.18 4.34 16.05
CA TYR A 90 19.47 3.13 15.63
C TYR A 90 18.62 2.55 16.74
N GLN A 91 17.57 1.85 16.33
CA GLN A 91 16.67 1.14 17.23
C GLN A 91 16.20 -0.15 16.56
N LEU A 92 16.29 -1.27 17.29
CA LEU A 92 15.62 -2.52 17.00
C LEU A 92 14.53 -2.71 18.05
N ARG A 93 13.28 -2.81 17.60
CA ARG A 93 12.11 -3.09 18.43
C ARG A 93 11.70 -4.53 18.20
N SER A 94 11.26 -5.24 19.24
CA SER A 94 10.76 -6.61 19.16
C SER A 94 9.23 -6.68 19.03
N GLU A 95 8.53 -5.62 19.43
CA GLU A 95 7.08 -5.52 19.46
C GLU A 95 6.61 -4.33 18.58
N PRO A 96 5.47 -4.44 17.88
CA PRO A 96 4.60 -5.63 17.78
C PRO A 96 5.18 -6.78 16.95
N PHE A 97 6.26 -6.51 16.21
CA PHE A 97 7.13 -7.47 15.55
C PHE A 97 8.52 -6.85 15.38
N GLN A 98 9.51 -7.64 14.94
CA GLN A 98 10.88 -7.15 14.77
C GLN A 98 10.98 -6.09 13.68
N VAL A 99 11.19 -4.84 14.07
CA VAL A 99 11.39 -3.69 13.19
C VAL A 99 12.61 -2.90 13.63
N ALA A 100 13.42 -2.50 12.65
CA ALA A 100 14.63 -1.75 12.85
C ALA A 100 14.55 -0.38 12.18
N VAL A 101 15.08 0.64 12.85
CA VAL A 101 15.22 2.00 12.38
C VAL A 101 16.69 2.38 12.45
N LEU A 102 17.28 2.79 11.33
CA LEU A 102 18.65 3.28 11.20
C LEU A 102 18.62 4.72 10.68
N GLN A 103 19.11 5.67 11.47
CA GLN A 103 19.17 7.09 11.15
C GLN A 103 20.52 7.44 10.51
N GLU A 104 20.55 8.44 9.61
CA GLU A 104 21.73 8.79 8.82
C GLU A 104 22.31 7.58 8.09
N PHE A 105 21.43 6.84 7.41
CA PHE A 105 21.78 5.57 6.79
C PHE A 105 22.80 5.74 5.66
N ILE A 106 22.64 6.77 4.84
CA ILE A 106 23.59 7.19 3.82
C ILE A 106 24.64 8.10 4.46
N GLU A 107 25.92 7.90 4.10
CA GLU A 107 27.00 8.83 4.41
C GLU A 107 26.77 10.14 3.66
N ASP A 108 26.36 11.16 4.40
CA ASP A 108 26.10 12.50 3.89
C ASP A 108 26.61 13.51 4.92
N ASP A 109 27.13 14.64 4.44
CA ASP A 109 27.55 15.74 5.33
C ASP A 109 26.28 16.40 5.90
N GLU A 110 26.12 16.44 7.23
CA GLU A 110 24.89 16.95 7.88
C GLU A 110 24.59 18.43 7.57
N ASP A 111 25.61 19.24 7.29
CA ASP A 111 25.43 20.65 6.98
C ASP A 111 25.03 20.86 5.51
N VAL A 112 25.60 20.05 4.62
CA VAL A 112 25.43 20.19 3.16
C VAL A 112 24.29 19.31 2.63
N CYS A 113 23.97 18.19 3.28
CA CYS A 113 22.99 17.17 2.87
C CYS A 113 23.06 16.89 1.36
N ARG A 114 24.27 16.76 0.81
CA ARG A 114 24.49 16.73 -0.64
C ARG A 114 23.79 15.52 -1.25
N VAL A 115 23.99 14.33 -0.71
CA VAL A 115 23.50 13.09 -1.34
C VAL A 115 21.98 13.05 -1.28
N THR A 116 21.39 13.38 -0.13
CA THR A 116 19.94 13.40 0.04
C THR A 116 19.24 14.47 -0.82
N ARG A 117 19.82 15.67 -0.95
CA ARG A 117 19.32 16.72 -1.87
C ARG A 117 19.38 16.31 -3.33
N GLU A 118 20.42 15.58 -3.73
CA GLU A 118 20.56 15.13 -5.12
C GLU A 118 19.58 14.00 -5.44
N LEU A 119 19.33 13.09 -4.51
CA LEU A 119 18.25 12.10 -4.59
C LEU A 119 16.88 12.79 -4.71
N GLU A 120 16.60 13.76 -3.85
CA GLU A 120 15.38 14.55 -3.89
C GLU A 120 15.22 15.30 -5.22
N ARG A 121 16.29 15.93 -5.73
CA ARG A 121 16.26 16.56 -7.06
C ARG A 121 15.89 15.54 -8.13
N GLU A 122 16.51 14.36 -8.12
CA GLU A 122 16.17 13.31 -9.10
C GLU A 122 14.71 12.87 -9.01
N PHE A 123 14.09 12.85 -7.82
CA PHE A 123 12.65 12.58 -7.67
C PHE A 123 11.77 13.58 -8.43
N THR A 124 12.17 14.86 -8.52
CA THR A 124 11.44 15.89 -9.29
C THR A 124 11.50 15.64 -10.81
N GLU A 125 12.47 14.85 -11.26
CA GLU A 125 12.70 14.52 -12.66
C GLU A 125 12.11 13.16 -13.06
N MET A 126 11.50 12.43 -12.11
CA MET A 126 10.89 11.13 -12.34
C MET A 126 9.45 11.24 -12.85
N GLU A 127 9.04 10.27 -13.67
CA GLU A 127 7.64 10.09 -14.04
C GLU A 127 6.89 9.36 -12.92
N TRP A 128 5.83 9.99 -12.41
CA TRP A 128 4.99 9.46 -11.33
C TRP A 128 3.67 8.92 -11.86
N LYS A 129 3.30 7.71 -11.45
CA LYS A 129 2.02 7.09 -11.79
C LYS A 129 1.15 7.00 -10.54
N ARG A 130 -0.06 7.58 -10.60
CA ARG A 130 -1.06 7.44 -9.53
C ARG A 130 -1.49 5.97 -9.46
N LYS A 131 -1.42 5.42 -8.25
CA LYS A 131 -1.88 4.09 -7.86
C LYS A 131 -3.07 4.32 -6.93
N GLN A 132 -4.23 3.81 -7.30
CA GLN A 132 -5.45 3.93 -6.50
C GLN A 132 -6.24 2.63 -6.57
N MET A 133 -6.45 2.02 -5.41
CA MET A 133 -7.21 0.80 -5.20
C MET A 133 -7.90 0.87 -3.83
N ASP A 134 -8.66 -0.16 -3.47
CA ASP A 134 -9.24 -0.32 -2.13
C ASP A 134 -8.18 -0.21 -1.01
N LEU A 135 -7.01 -0.82 -1.20
CA LEU A 135 -5.95 -0.88 -0.20
C LEU A 135 -5.15 0.43 -0.07
N TYR A 136 -5.02 1.22 -1.13
CA TYR A 136 -4.06 2.34 -1.16
C TYR A 136 -4.40 3.44 -2.16
N GLU A 137 -3.82 4.60 -1.91
CA GLU A 137 -3.82 5.73 -2.81
C GLU A 137 -2.50 6.51 -2.66
N PHE A 138 -1.64 6.50 -3.69
CA PHE A 138 -0.35 7.21 -3.71
C PHE A 138 0.25 7.26 -5.13
N TYR A 139 1.41 7.91 -5.31
CA TYR A 139 2.15 7.91 -6.57
C TYR A 139 3.39 7.01 -6.49
N GLN A 140 3.66 6.27 -7.57
CA GLN A 140 4.82 5.38 -7.65
C GLN A 140 5.58 5.57 -8.97
N THR A 141 6.90 5.43 -8.93
CA THR A 141 7.73 5.35 -10.14
C THR A 141 7.72 3.93 -10.73
N MET A 142 8.39 3.75 -11.87
CA MET A 142 8.85 2.42 -12.28
C MET A 142 9.90 1.85 -11.30
N ASP A 143 10.21 0.56 -11.45
CA ASP A 143 11.26 -0.11 -10.67
C ASP A 143 12.62 0.58 -10.89
N LEU A 144 13.36 0.78 -9.81
CA LEU A 144 14.66 1.44 -9.81
C LEU A 144 15.73 0.68 -10.61
N CYS A 145 15.54 -0.61 -10.87
CA CYS A 145 16.42 -1.36 -11.77
C CYS A 145 16.45 -0.80 -13.20
N ALA A 146 15.40 -0.09 -13.62
CA ALA A 146 15.28 0.53 -14.93
C ALA A 146 15.67 2.01 -14.94
N VAL A 147 16.01 2.59 -13.78
CA VAL A 147 16.32 4.02 -13.65
C VAL A 147 17.80 4.29 -13.94
N THR A 148 18.06 5.30 -14.77
CA THR A 148 19.40 5.70 -15.23
C THR A 148 19.90 7.00 -14.62
N LYS A 149 19.14 7.61 -13.71
CA LYS A 149 19.53 8.80 -12.94
C LYS A 149 20.67 8.44 -11.97
N GLU A 150 21.67 9.31 -11.85
CA GLU A 150 22.97 9.00 -11.24
C GLU A 150 22.85 8.54 -9.77
N TYR A 151 22.11 9.29 -8.95
CA TYR A 151 22.00 9.01 -7.52
C TYR A 151 21.00 7.88 -7.23
N LEU A 152 19.86 7.82 -7.92
CA LEU A 152 18.88 6.73 -7.78
C LEU A 152 19.46 5.39 -8.25
N SER A 153 20.17 5.38 -9.39
CA SER A 153 20.88 4.20 -9.90
C SER A 153 22.03 3.80 -8.96
N GLY A 154 22.73 4.79 -8.40
CA GLY A 154 23.73 4.58 -7.35
C GLY A 154 23.15 3.98 -6.06
N PHE A 155 22.00 4.49 -5.60
CA PHE A 155 21.29 3.97 -4.43
C PHE A 155 20.83 2.53 -4.66
N TYR A 156 20.24 2.23 -5.82
CA TYR A 156 19.84 0.88 -6.18
C TYR A 156 21.02 -0.10 -6.29
N SER A 157 22.13 0.34 -6.89
CA SER A 157 23.37 -0.46 -6.93
C SER A 157 23.88 -0.74 -5.52
N ASN A 158 23.86 0.27 -4.64
CA ASN A 158 24.25 0.12 -3.25
C ASN A 158 23.32 -0.85 -2.47
N LEU A 159 22.00 -0.78 -2.70
CA LEU A 159 21.03 -1.74 -2.15
C LEU A 159 21.44 -3.18 -2.48
N LYS A 160 21.79 -3.44 -3.74
CA LYS A 160 22.16 -4.78 -4.22
C LYS A 160 23.52 -5.24 -3.71
N GLU A 161 24.53 -4.37 -3.75
CA GLU A 161 25.92 -4.78 -3.55
C GLU A 161 26.39 -4.66 -2.10
N LYS A 162 25.80 -3.76 -1.31
CA LYS A 162 26.24 -3.46 0.06
C LYS A 162 25.14 -3.70 1.07
N VAL A 163 23.93 -3.17 0.84
CA VAL A 163 22.82 -3.29 1.80
C VAL A 163 22.33 -4.73 1.89
N MET A 164 22.13 -5.43 0.77
CA MET A 164 21.63 -6.80 0.79
C MET A 164 22.56 -7.74 1.57
N PRO A 165 23.90 -7.78 1.33
CA PRO A 165 24.81 -8.54 2.18
C PRO A 165 24.76 -8.14 3.67
N LEU A 166 24.68 -6.84 3.96
CA LEU A 166 24.52 -6.35 5.33
C LEU A 166 23.24 -6.89 5.96
N MET A 167 22.10 -6.84 5.27
CA MET A 167 20.83 -7.37 5.76
C MET A 167 20.90 -8.88 6.02
N GLN A 168 21.59 -9.66 5.18
CA GLN A 168 21.81 -11.08 5.46
C GLN A 168 22.63 -11.29 6.75
N GLU A 169 23.65 -10.49 6.99
CA GLU A 169 24.49 -10.59 8.19
C GLU A 169 23.74 -10.16 9.47
N LEU A 170 22.99 -9.06 9.39
CA LEU A 170 22.21 -8.53 10.50
C LEU A 170 21.06 -9.44 10.90
N THR A 171 20.42 -10.10 9.93
CA THR A 171 19.17 -10.85 10.17
C THR A 171 19.33 -12.37 10.15
N GLY A 172 20.42 -12.87 9.56
CA GLY A 172 20.61 -14.30 9.27
C GLY A 172 19.72 -14.84 8.13
N ILE A 173 18.95 -13.98 7.46
CA ILE A 173 18.03 -14.37 6.39
C ILE A 173 18.79 -14.44 5.07
N LYS A 174 18.59 -15.53 4.32
CA LYS A 174 19.17 -15.68 2.97
C LYS A 174 18.39 -14.83 1.96
N LEU A 175 19.10 -13.99 1.22
CA LEU A 175 18.56 -13.07 0.23
C LEU A 175 19.15 -13.37 -1.16
N THR A 176 18.43 -13.03 -2.22
CA THR A 176 18.79 -13.34 -3.62
C THR A 176 18.82 -12.11 -4.50
N HIS A 177 17.81 -11.24 -4.38
CA HIS A 177 17.69 -10.01 -5.14
C HIS A 177 16.90 -8.96 -4.36
N VAL A 178 16.90 -7.73 -4.87
CA VAL A 178 16.18 -6.60 -4.30
C VAL A 178 15.27 -6.00 -5.37
N SER A 179 14.06 -5.64 -4.99
CA SER A 179 13.18 -4.76 -5.78
C SER A 179 13.02 -3.44 -5.04
N ALA A 180 12.95 -2.34 -5.79
CA ALA A 180 12.80 -1.01 -5.20
C ALA A 180 12.07 -0.07 -6.15
N SER A 181 11.25 0.81 -5.60
CA SER A 181 10.58 1.89 -6.31
C SER A 181 10.57 3.14 -5.44
N CYS A 182 10.37 4.32 -6.04
CA CYS A 182 10.06 5.51 -5.28
C CYS A 182 8.54 5.61 -5.08
N SER A 183 8.13 6.05 -3.89
CA SER A 183 6.73 6.37 -3.58
C SER A 183 6.62 7.80 -3.09
N MET A 184 5.51 8.44 -3.47
CA MET A 184 5.15 9.80 -3.09
C MET A 184 3.70 9.81 -2.59
N TYR A 185 3.49 10.29 -1.36
CA TYR A 185 2.18 10.45 -0.74
C TYR A 185 1.92 11.93 -0.49
N ASN A 186 0.85 12.48 -1.07
CA ASN A 186 0.36 13.83 -0.83
C ASN A 186 -0.75 13.82 0.23
N ALA A 187 -1.28 15.00 0.58
CA ALA A 187 -2.44 15.11 1.45
C ALA A 187 -3.59 14.18 0.99
N GLY A 188 -4.10 13.34 1.89
CA GLY A 188 -5.14 12.35 1.64
C GLY A 188 -4.64 10.99 1.13
N ASP A 189 -3.37 10.86 0.74
CA ASP A 189 -2.80 9.59 0.29
C ASP A 189 -2.48 8.68 1.50
N TYR A 190 -2.65 7.37 1.33
CA TYR A 190 -2.52 6.34 2.36
C TYR A 190 -2.19 4.95 1.79
N LEU A 191 -1.82 4.02 2.67
CA LEU A 191 -1.75 2.58 2.38
C LEU A 191 -2.27 1.86 3.61
N LEU A 192 -3.43 1.20 3.50
CA LEU A 192 -4.12 0.57 4.62
C LEU A 192 -3.40 -0.70 5.12
N VAL A 193 -3.89 -1.25 6.24
CA VAL A 193 -3.29 -2.39 6.94
C VAL A 193 -3.07 -3.60 6.02
N HIS A 194 -1.82 -4.08 5.96
CA HIS A 194 -1.37 -5.27 5.24
C HIS A 194 -0.10 -5.85 5.89
N ASP A 195 0.34 -7.04 5.48
CA ASP A 195 1.48 -7.76 6.07
C ASP A 195 2.71 -7.89 5.14
N ASP A 196 2.58 -7.44 3.89
CA ASP A 196 3.54 -7.59 2.80
C ASP A 196 3.87 -9.03 2.37
N LEU A 197 3.05 -10.00 2.78
CA LEU A 197 3.30 -11.42 2.58
C LEU A 197 3.10 -11.81 1.10
N LEU A 198 4.21 -11.84 0.35
CA LEU A 198 4.32 -12.56 -0.91
C LEU A 198 5.41 -13.63 -0.82
N THR A 199 5.31 -14.64 -1.69
CA THR A 199 6.06 -15.90 -1.61
C THR A 199 7.57 -15.75 -1.40
N ASP A 200 8.20 -14.77 -2.05
CA ASP A 200 9.65 -14.57 -2.03
C ASP A 200 10.12 -13.33 -1.25
N ARG A 201 9.21 -12.50 -0.73
CA ARG A 201 9.57 -11.31 0.07
C ARG A 201 10.03 -11.71 1.47
N ARG A 202 11.20 -11.23 1.90
CA ARG A 202 11.77 -11.61 3.21
C ARG A 202 11.99 -10.45 4.15
N ILE A 203 12.48 -9.34 3.62
CA ILE A 203 12.71 -8.12 4.39
C ILE A 203 12.11 -6.97 3.59
N ALA A 204 11.11 -6.31 4.17
CA ALA A 204 10.61 -5.05 3.63
C ALA A 204 11.47 -3.90 4.14
N PHE A 205 11.66 -2.87 3.33
CA PHE A 205 12.37 -1.67 3.74
C PHE A 205 11.70 -0.40 3.20
N VAL A 206 11.88 0.68 3.96
CA VAL A 206 11.48 2.04 3.60
C VAL A 206 12.64 2.96 3.93
N PHE A 207 13.19 3.63 2.93
CA PHE A 207 14.15 4.71 3.09
C PHE A 207 13.44 6.05 2.89
N TYR A 208 13.46 6.88 3.93
CA TYR A 208 12.78 8.16 3.96
C TYR A 208 13.67 9.29 3.45
N LEU A 209 13.15 10.07 2.51
CA LEU A 209 13.71 11.34 2.04
C LEU A 209 12.88 12.55 2.52
N SER A 210 11.98 12.33 3.48
CA SER A 210 11.11 13.35 4.07
C SER A 210 11.34 13.53 5.57
N PRO A 211 11.18 14.75 6.10
CA PRO A 211 10.93 15.99 5.35
C PRO A 211 12.23 16.48 4.69
N TRP A 212 12.14 17.24 3.61
CA TRP A 212 13.30 17.76 2.90
C TRP A 212 13.44 19.28 3.00
N GLU A 213 14.43 19.84 2.31
CA GLU A 213 14.88 21.24 2.32
C GLU A 213 13.92 22.27 2.94
N GLY A 214 14.37 22.97 4.01
CA GLY A 214 13.60 24.02 4.68
C GLY A 214 12.61 23.52 5.74
N HIS A 215 12.16 22.27 5.64
CA HIS A 215 11.26 21.63 6.59
C HIS A 215 12.04 20.53 7.32
N ARG A 216 12.59 20.84 8.49
CA ARG A 216 13.50 19.92 9.20
C ARG A 216 12.79 18.86 10.04
N GLU A 217 11.48 18.97 10.23
CA GLU A 217 10.73 18.12 11.15
C GLU A 217 9.41 17.63 10.54
N TRP A 218 9.23 16.30 10.53
CA TRP A 218 7.95 15.65 10.23
C TRP A 218 7.33 15.26 11.58
N SER A 219 6.28 15.96 11.96
CA SER A 219 5.61 15.73 13.24
C SER A 219 4.41 14.79 13.07
N LYS A 220 3.77 14.46 14.20
CA LYS A 220 2.58 13.60 14.22
C LYS A 220 1.41 14.20 13.47
N GLU A 221 1.30 15.52 13.47
CA GLU A 221 0.21 16.29 12.87
C GLU A 221 0.23 16.25 11.33
N HIS A 222 1.36 15.87 10.72
CA HIS A 222 1.51 15.69 9.28
C HIS A 222 1.06 14.30 8.79
N GLY A 223 0.72 13.38 9.70
CA GLY A 223 0.31 12.03 9.35
C GLY A 223 1.45 11.23 8.71
N GLY A 224 1.14 10.33 7.77
CA GLY A 224 2.16 9.64 6.96
C GLY A 224 3.09 8.69 7.72
N ALA A 225 2.76 8.35 8.97
CA ALA A 225 3.57 7.45 9.79
C ALA A 225 3.51 6.02 9.25
N LEU A 226 4.60 5.27 9.40
CA LEU A 226 4.54 3.82 9.38
C LEU A 226 3.91 3.37 10.70
N GLU A 227 2.67 2.89 10.63
CA GLU A 227 1.86 2.48 11.76
C GLU A 227 1.87 0.95 11.89
N LEU A 228 2.15 0.45 13.09
CA LEU A 228 2.38 -0.97 13.34
C LEU A 228 1.27 -1.55 14.22
N PHE A 229 0.78 -2.73 13.85
CA PHE A 229 -0.29 -3.45 14.53
C PHE A 229 0.23 -4.74 15.14
N ARG A 230 -0.29 -5.07 16.32
CA ARG A 230 -0.13 -6.40 16.90
C ARG A 230 -1.03 -7.39 16.15
N ALA A 231 -0.56 -8.62 15.98
CA ALA A 231 -1.41 -9.74 15.56
C ALA A 231 -2.00 -10.47 16.78
N ASP A 232 -3.27 -10.86 16.72
CA ASP A 232 -3.89 -11.74 17.73
C ASP A 232 -3.50 -13.22 17.53
N GLU A 233 -4.11 -14.11 18.32
CA GLU A 233 -3.89 -15.56 18.23
C GLU A 233 -4.34 -16.17 16.89
N ASN A 234 -5.25 -15.49 16.17
CA ASN A 234 -5.77 -15.91 14.86
C ASN A 234 -4.99 -15.28 13.69
N ILE A 235 -3.88 -14.59 13.98
CA ILE A 235 -3.04 -13.90 12.99
C ILE A 235 -3.84 -12.78 12.29
N LEU A 236 -4.63 -12.05 13.07
CA LEU A 236 -5.39 -10.88 12.58
C LEU A 236 -4.86 -9.59 13.23
N PRO A 237 -4.83 -8.46 12.52
CA PRO A 237 -4.39 -7.20 13.07
C PRO A 237 -5.34 -6.71 14.17
N VAL A 238 -4.78 -6.29 15.29
CA VAL A 238 -5.50 -5.74 16.45
C VAL A 238 -5.49 -4.23 16.37
N PHE A 239 -6.68 -3.62 16.41
CA PHE A 239 -6.89 -2.18 16.42
C PHE A 239 -7.10 -1.65 17.87
N PRO A 240 -6.68 -0.41 18.19
CA PRO A 240 -6.05 0.58 17.31
C PRO A 240 -4.55 0.31 17.09
N VAL A 241 -3.91 1.16 16.27
CA VAL A 241 -2.45 1.19 16.07
C VAL A 241 -1.71 1.11 17.40
N THR A 242 -0.67 0.27 17.45
CA THR A 242 0.09 0.01 18.68
C THR A 242 1.41 0.76 18.76
N ASP A 243 2.02 1.08 17.62
CA ASP A 243 3.28 1.82 17.54
C ASP A 243 3.37 2.59 16.20
N CYS A 244 4.15 3.67 16.19
CA CYS A 244 4.32 4.54 15.03
C CYS A 244 5.81 4.86 14.80
N ILE A 245 6.22 4.92 13.54
CA ILE A 245 7.51 5.45 13.10
C ILE A 245 7.24 6.60 12.13
N TYR A 246 7.57 7.82 12.56
CA TYR A 246 7.40 9.02 11.75
C TYR A 246 8.59 9.20 10.81
N PRO A 247 8.35 9.64 9.55
CA PRO A 247 9.41 9.93 8.59
C PRO A 247 10.49 10.84 9.16
N LYS A 248 11.75 10.51 8.90
CA LYS A 248 12.88 11.42 9.07
C LYS A 248 13.80 11.29 7.87
N ASN A 249 14.35 12.40 7.40
CA ASN A 249 15.26 12.34 6.26
C ASN A 249 16.46 11.45 6.58
N ASN A 250 16.97 10.73 5.57
CA ASN A 250 18.08 9.80 5.70
C ASN A 250 17.84 8.67 6.73
N GLN A 251 16.59 8.24 6.90
CA GLN A 251 16.20 7.15 7.79
C GLN A 251 15.87 5.90 6.97
N LEU A 252 16.52 4.78 7.27
CA LEU A 252 16.13 3.47 6.79
C LEU A 252 15.32 2.75 7.87
N VAL A 253 14.14 2.27 7.52
CA VAL A 253 13.37 1.32 8.32
C VAL A 253 13.33 -0.01 7.59
N PHE A 254 13.51 -1.11 8.31
CA PHE A 254 13.32 -2.44 7.74
C PHE A 254 12.74 -3.42 8.77
N PHE A 255 12.04 -4.43 8.29
CA PHE A 255 11.46 -5.48 9.14
C PHE A 255 11.36 -6.80 8.39
N LYS A 256 11.29 -7.91 9.14
CA LYS A 256 11.05 -9.23 8.58
C LYS A 256 9.60 -9.31 8.10
N VAL A 257 9.40 -9.72 6.84
CA VAL A 257 8.08 -10.05 6.31
C VAL A 257 7.61 -11.37 6.92
N CYS A 258 6.44 -11.35 7.56
CA CYS A 258 5.81 -12.53 8.15
C CYS A 258 4.30 -12.31 8.30
N GLU A 259 3.55 -13.35 8.65
CA GLU A 259 2.08 -13.26 8.81
C GLU A 259 1.64 -12.31 9.94
N ARG A 260 2.58 -11.85 10.79
CA ARG A 260 2.32 -10.92 11.89
C ARG A 260 2.85 -9.51 11.64
N SER A 261 3.51 -9.25 10.51
CA SER A 261 4.08 -7.92 10.20
C SER A 261 3.04 -6.93 9.69
N PHE A 262 1.88 -6.86 10.36
CA PHE A 262 0.79 -5.96 9.97
C PHE A 262 1.19 -4.51 10.19
N HIS A 263 1.12 -3.72 9.13
CA HIS A 263 1.47 -2.32 9.13
C HIS A 263 0.66 -1.54 8.09
N GLN A 264 0.66 -0.22 8.22
CA GLN A 264 0.03 0.69 7.27
C GLN A 264 0.84 1.99 7.15
N VAL A 265 0.60 2.77 6.10
CA VAL A 265 0.99 4.17 6.03
C VAL A 265 -0.24 4.99 6.40
N GLY A 266 -0.21 5.61 7.58
CA GLY A 266 -1.27 6.52 8.01
C GLY A 266 -1.45 7.63 6.98
N GLU A 267 -2.68 8.13 6.83
CA GLU A 267 -3.01 9.20 5.89
C GLU A 267 -2.05 10.39 6.07
N VAL A 268 -1.49 10.90 4.98
CA VAL A 268 -0.72 12.15 5.00
C VAL A 268 -1.71 13.31 5.09
N THR A 269 -1.55 14.17 6.09
CA THR A 269 -2.49 15.27 6.38
C THR A 269 -1.92 16.65 6.05
N THR A 270 -0.61 16.74 5.78
CA THR A 270 0.03 17.99 5.37
C THR A 270 -0.18 18.27 3.89
N PHE A 271 -0.51 19.52 3.57
CA PHE A 271 -0.58 20.05 2.21
C PHE A 271 0.69 20.76 1.78
N GLU A 272 1.69 20.88 2.67
CA GLU A 272 2.89 21.68 2.43
C GLU A 272 3.89 20.96 1.52
N TYR A 273 4.17 19.69 1.80
CA TYR A 273 5.14 18.89 1.07
C TYR A 273 4.78 17.39 1.14
N PRO A 274 5.01 16.62 0.06
CA PRO A 274 4.75 15.17 0.06
C PRO A 274 5.63 14.39 1.04
N ARG A 275 5.21 13.16 1.35
CA ARG A 275 6.08 12.11 1.92
C ARG A 275 6.73 11.33 0.79
N LEU A 276 8.05 11.41 0.68
CA LEU A 276 8.89 10.75 -0.33
C LEU A 276 9.70 9.62 0.28
N THR A 277 9.63 8.45 -0.35
CA THR A 277 10.39 7.26 0.07
C THR A 277 10.97 6.51 -1.11
N ILE A 278 12.09 5.82 -0.88
CA ILE A 278 12.50 4.67 -1.68
C ILE A 278 12.14 3.43 -0.86
N ASN A 279 11.32 2.54 -1.39
CA ASN A 279 10.85 1.36 -0.65
C ASN A 279 10.80 0.13 -1.55
N GLY A 280 10.82 -1.03 -0.92
CA GLY A 280 10.76 -2.30 -1.61
C GLY A 280 11.13 -3.46 -0.70
N TRP A 281 11.60 -4.54 -1.31
CA TRP A 281 11.86 -5.80 -0.61
C TRP A 281 13.20 -6.39 -1.00
N PHE A 282 13.87 -6.98 -0.02
CA PHE A 282 14.86 -8.01 -0.27
C PHE A 282 14.16 -9.36 -0.32
N HIS A 283 14.43 -10.09 -1.41
CA HIS A 283 13.78 -11.34 -1.75
C HIS A 283 14.68 -12.53 -1.37
N GLY A 284 14.10 -13.70 -1.15
CA GLY A 284 14.83 -14.91 -0.80
C GLY A 284 14.06 -16.20 -1.11
N PRO A 285 14.67 -17.38 -0.87
CA PRO A 285 14.02 -18.66 -1.12
C PRO A 285 12.72 -18.83 -0.35
N VAL A 286 11.69 -19.43 -0.98
CA VAL A 286 10.39 -19.75 -0.37
C VAL A 286 10.58 -20.52 0.93
N ASP A 287 10.01 -20.00 2.03
CA ASP A 287 10.04 -20.68 3.32
C ASP A 287 8.96 -21.76 3.28
N GLN A 288 9.38 -23.03 3.10
CA GLN A 288 8.46 -24.15 2.88
C GLN A 288 7.52 -24.42 4.07
N GLU A 289 7.82 -23.84 5.23
CA GLU A 289 7.02 -23.97 6.46
C GLU A 289 5.89 -22.93 6.58
N SER A 290 5.88 -21.88 5.74
CA SER A 290 4.82 -20.87 5.72
C SER A 290 3.64 -21.34 4.85
N VAL A 291 2.77 -22.17 5.42
CA VAL A 291 1.47 -22.48 4.80
C VAL A 291 0.55 -21.28 5.07
N PRO A 292 -0.04 -20.63 4.05
CA PRO A 292 -0.94 -19.50 4.28
C PRO A 292 -2.08 -19.91 5.20
N HIS A 293 -2.16 -19.30 6.39
CA HIS A 293 -3.32 -19.44 7.25
C HIS A 293 -4.49 -18.64 6.64
N THR A 294 -5.43 -19.34 6.01
CA THR A 294 -6.70 -18.73 5.57
C THR A 294 -7.61 -18.50 6.77
N SER A 295 -7.41 -17.40 7.49
CA SER A 295 -8.35 -16.93 8.50
C SER A 295 -9.54 -16.26 7.81
N ILE A 296 -10.40 -17.05 7.15
CA ILE A 296 -11.66 -16.54 6.61
C ILE A 296 -12.69 -16.59 7.73
N ILE A 297 -12.98 -15.43 8.34
CA ILE A 297 -14.18 -15.27 9.16
C ILE A 297 -15.33 -14.97 8.20
N VAL A 298 -16.03 -16.01 7.72
CA VAL A 298 -17.36 -15.81 7.12
C VAL A 298 -18.38 -15.92 8.23
N ASP A 299 -18.99 -14.80 8.62
CA ASP A 299 -20.22 -14.86 9.38
C ASP A 299 -21.35 -15.31 8.44
N THR A 300 -21.76 -16.56 8.55
CA THR A 300 -22.83 -17.16 7.74
C THR A 300 -24.20 -17.09 8.41
N HIS A 301 -24.34 -16.33 9.52
CA HIS A 301 -25.63 -16.20 10.19
C HIS A 301 -26.63 -15.48 9.28
N TYR A 302 -27.60 -16.26 8.79
CA TYR A 302 -28.76 -15.73 8.08
C TYR A 302 -29.82 -15.29 9.10
N PHE A 303 -30.08 -13.99 9.16
CA PHE A 303 -31.26 -13.46 9.83
C PHE A 303 -32.47 -13.66 8.92
N GLY A 304 -33.34 -14.60 9.29
CA GLY A 304 -34.62 -14.79 8.63
C GLY A 304 -35.57 -13.62 8.87
N PRO A 305 -36.63 -13.46 8.05
CA PRO A 305 -37.64 -12.44 8.29
C PRO A 305 -38.36 -12.71 9.62
N GLU A 306 -38.43 -11.70 10.48
CA GLU A 306 -39.28 -11.73 11.67
C GLU A 306 -40.75 -11.64 11.25
N PRO A 307 -41.65 -12.45 11.84
CA PRO A 307 -43.07 -12.50 11.45
C PRO A 307 -43.90 -11.30 11.94
N GLU A 308 -43.28 -10.31 12.58
CA GLU A 308 -43.97 -9.11 13.05
C GLU A 308 -44.39 -8.24 11.87
N GLY A 309 -45.70 -7.96 11.77
CA GLY A 309 -46.26 -7.14 10.71
C GLY A 309 -45.81 -5.69 10.83
N MET A 310 -44.90 -5.26 9.95
CA MET A 310 -44.48 -3.87 9.83
C MET A 310 -45.34 -3.14 8.78
N GLN A 311 -45.77 -1.92 9.09
CA GLN A 311 -46.44 -1.05 8.11
C GLN A 311 -45.39 -0.33 7.25
N LEU A 312 -45.03 -0.91 6.11
CA LEU A 312 -43.97 -0.39 5.23
C LEU A 312 -44.18 1.08 4.79
N SER A 313 -45.42 1.54 4.65
CA SER A 313 -45.74 2.92 4.26
C SER A 313 -45.36 3.98 5.29
N GLU A 314 -45.12 3.60 6.55
CA GLU A 314 -44.60 4.51 7.57
C GLU A 314 -43.08 4.73 7.40
N TRP A 315 -42.39 3.77 6.78
CA TRP A 315 -40.91 3.73 6.70
C TRP A 315 -40.37 4.05 5.31
N ILE A 316 -41.02 3.50 4.28
CA ILE A 316 -40.56 3.52 2.90
C ILE A 316 -41.41 4.52 2.11
N ASN A 317 -40.76 5.27 1.21
CA ASN A 317 -41.44 6.15 0.28
C ASN A 317 -42.49 5.39 -0.54
N ASN A 318 -43.72 5.88 -0.50
CA ASN A 318 -44.89 5.21 -1.07
C ASN A 318 -44.78 4.96 -2.58
N VAL A 319 -43.94 5.71 -3.31
CA VAL A 319 -43.65 5.44 -4.73
C VAL A 319 -43.12 4.01 -4.93
N TYR A 320 -42.31 3.51 -4.01
CA TYR A 320 -41.77 2.14 -4.06
C TYR A 320 -42.76 1.06 -3.65
N LEU A 321 -43.93 1.45 -3.12
CA LEU A 321 -45.01 0.52 -2.79
C LEU A 321 -46.01 0.34 -3.94
N ILE A 322 -45.87 1.11 -5.03
CA ILE A 322 -46.67 0.98 -6.26
C ILE A 322 -46.20 -0.25 -7.04
N ASP A 323 -47.12 -1.15 -7.40
CA ASP A 323 -46.77 -2.43 -8.05
C ASP A 323 -46.06 -2.27 -9.39
N GLU A 324 -46.42 -1.27 -10.17
CA GLU A 324 -45.71 -0.93 -11.42
C GLU A 324 -44.25 -0.57 -11.16
N VAL A 325 -43.99 0.23 -10.11
CA VAL A 325 -42.64 0.62 -9.71
C VAL A 325 -41.86 -0.58 -9.22
N LYS A 326 -42.47 -1.46 -8.40
CA LYS A 326 -41.85 -2.72 -7.97
C LYS A 326 -41.44 -3.59 -9.15
N HIS A 327 -42.32 -3.75 -10.13
CA HIS A 327 -42.03 -4.53 -11.34
C HIS A 327 -40.88 -3.94 -12.15
N ASN A 328 -40.83 -2.61 -12.26
CA ASN A 328 -39.73 -1.92 -12.93
C ASN A 328 -38.40 -2.07 -12.17
N ILE A 329 -38.42 -2.03 -10.83
CA ILE A 329 -37.25 -2.30 -9.98
C ILE A 329 -36.78 -3.75 -10.18
N GLN A 330 -37.71 -4.72 -10.13
CA GLN A 330 -37.38 -6.12 -10.36
C GLN A 330 -36.68 -6.32 -11.71
N LYS A 331 -37.22 -5.75 -12.80
CA LYS A 331 -36.58 -5.80 -14.11
C LYS A 331 -35.18 -5.20 -14.11
N LYS A 332 -34.97 -4.06 -13.45
CA LYS A 332 -33.62 -3.45 -13.35
C LYS A 332 -32.64 -4.38 -12.64
N VAL A 333 -33.05 -4.97 -11.51
CA VAL A 333 -32.20 -5.92 -10.78
C VAL A 333 -31.93 -7.18 -11.62
N GLU A 334 -32.93 -7.72 -12.32
CA GLU A 334 -32.75 -8.88 -13.22
C GLU A 334 -31.79 -8.57 -14.38
N MET A 335 -31.83 -7.35 -14.92
CA MET A 335 -31.00 -6.94 -16.06
C MET A 335 -29.58 -6.54 -15.66
N PHE A 336 -29.42 -5.83 -14.55
CA PHE A 336 -28.15 -5.18 -14.18
C PHE A 336 -27.51 -5.80 -12.93
N SER A 337 -28.23 -6.66 -12.19
CA SER A 337 -27.83 -7.17 -10.88
C SER A 337 -27.59 -6.07 -9.83
N GLU A 338 -28.10 -4.86 -10.09
CA GLU A 338 -28.03 -3.71 -9.20
C GLU A 338 -29.24 -2.77 -9.38
N VAL A 339 -29.52 -1.97 -8.36
CA VAL A 339 -30.44 -0.83 -8.44
C VAL A 339 -30.08 0.21 -7.37
N SER A 340 -30.25 1.50 -7.70
CA SER A 340 -30.18 2.60 -6.73
C SER A 340 -31.57 3.22 -6.56
N LEU A 341 -32.01 3.36 -5.32
CA LEU A 341 -33.33 3.91 -4.95
C LEU A 341 -33.12 5.17 -4.11
N GLU A 342 -33.40 6.32 -4.71
CA GLU A 342 -33.29 7.63 -4.07
C GLU A 342 -34.47 7.89 -3.14
N GLU A 343 -34.27 8.66 -2.06
CA GLU A 343 -35.34 8.98 -1.10
C GLU A 343 -36.12 7.74 -0.63
N PHE A 344 -35.40 6.65 -0.36
CA PHE A 344 -36.00 5.35 -0.05
C PHE A 344 -36.85 5.40 1.22
N LEU A 345 -36.38 6.13 2.23
CA LEU A 345 -37.11 6.35 3.48
C LEU A 345 -38.10 7.51 3.32
N THR A 346 -39.17 7.50 4.11
CA THR A 346 -40.03 8.67 4.28
C THR A 346 -39.25 9.84 4.91
N SER A 347 -39.62 11.09 4.61
CA SER A 347 -38.92 12.28 5.12
C SER A 347 -38.82 12.27 6.65
N ASP A 348 -39.93 11.97 7.32
CA ASP A 348 -40.02 11.93 8.79
C ASP A 348 -39.01 10.94 9.40
N ILE A 349 -38.89 9.74 8.83
CA ILE A 349 -37.96 8.72 9.31
C ILE A 349 -36.52 9.10 8.98
N PHE A 350 -36.27 9.59 7.77
CA PHE A 350 -34.94 10.04 7.37
C PHE A 350 -34.42 11.17 8.29
N GLU A 351 -35.26 12.16 8.60
CA GLU A 351 -34.93 13.26 9.50
C GLU A 351 -34.61 12.75 10.91
N VAL A 352 -35.46 11.91 11.49
CA VAL A 352 -35.22 11.32 12.82
C VAL A 352 -33.92 10.51 12.86
N MET A 353 -33.65 9.69 11.84
CA MET A 353 -32.41 8.90 11.76
C MET A 353 -31.19 9.80 11.61
N SER A 354 -31.27 10.83 10.76
CA SER A 354 -30.19 11.80 10.53
C SER A 354 -29.86 12.57 11.80
N ASP A 355 -30.86 13.11 12.49
CA ASP A 355 -30.69 13.84 13.75
C ASP A 355 -30.11 12.94 14.84
N THR A 356 -30.58 11.70 14.93
CA THR A 356 -30.05 10.71 15.88
C THR A 356 -28.57 10.41 15.59
N LEU A 357 -28.20 10.26 14.31
CA LEU A 357 -26.82 10.02 13.90
C LEU A 357 -25.92 11.22 14.18
N CYS A 358 -26.42 12.44 14.02
CA CYS A 358 -25.68 13.68 14.32
C CYS A 358 -25.51 13.94 15.82
N THR A 359 -26.46 13.51 16.65
CA THR A 359 -26.48 13.80 18.10
C THR A 359 -25.96 12.67 18.98
N SER A 360 -25.87 11.44 18.45
CA SER A 360 -25.35 10.29 19.19
C SER A 360 -23.81 10.34 19.31
N THR A 361 -23.30 10.34 20.55
CA THR A 361 -21.89 10.06 20.82
C THR A 361 -21.63 8.57 20.58
N ARG A 362 -21.07 8.21 19.42
CA ARG A 362 -20.68 6.82 19.15
C ARG A 362 -19.46 6.43 20.00
N PRO A 363 -19.46 5.25 20.66
CA PRO A 363 -18.20 4.64 21.09
C PRO A 363 -17.37 4.31 19.85
N HIS A 364 -16.05 4.50 19.93
CA HIS A 364 -15.11 4.15 18.87
C HIS A 364 -15.22 2.65 18.56
N VAL A 365 -15.91 2.28 17.48
CA VAL A 365 -15.89 0.92 16.96
C VAL A 365 -14.61 0.78 16.14
N GLY A 366 -13.49 0.52 16.82
CA GLY A 366 -12.39 -0.19 16.17
C GLY A 366 -12.87 -1.58 15.78
N TYR A 367 -12.03 -2.36 15.09
CA TYR A 367 -12.23 -3.81 14.89
C TYR A 367 -12.21 -4.53 16.26
N GLN A 368 -13.23 -4.30 17.08
CA GLN A 368 -13.59 -5.12 18.20
C GLN A 368 -14.59 -6.11 17.64
N ARG A 369 -14.30 -7.40 17.80
CA ARG A 369 -15.34 -8.43 17.74
C ARG A 369 -16.56 -7.88 18.46
N SER A 370 -17.71 -7.85 17.79
CA SER A 370 -19.01 -7.76 18.45
C SER A 370 -19.17 -8.99 19.36
N SER A 371 -18.51 -8.95 20.51
CA SER A 371 -18.85 -9.78 21.66
C SER A 371 -19.96 -9.13 22.48
N ALA A 372 -20.63 -8.11 21.92
CA ALA A 372 -21.92 -7.62 22.39
C ALA A 372 -23.02 -8.66 22.07
N PHE A 373 -22.91 -9.84 22.68
CA PHE A 373 -24.09 -10.51 23.19
C PHE A 373 -24.66 -9.56 24.24
N ALA A 374 -25.62 -8.73 23.82
CA ALA A 374 -26.61 -8.26 24.76
C ALA A 374 -27.29 -9.51 25.30
N GLU A 375 -26.98 -9.90 26.55
CA GLU A 375 -27.88 -10.73 27.34
C GLU A 375 -29.23 -10.02 27.34
N VAL A 376 -30.13 -10.45 26.45
CA VAL A 376 -31.54 -10.14 26.53
C VAL A 376 -32.04 -10.85 27.79
N ARG A 377 -31.93 -10.15 28.92
CA ARG A 377 -32.62 -10.53 30.14
C ARG A 377 -34.12 -10.37 29.87
N HIS A 378 -34.78 -11.48 29.58
CA HIS A 378 -36.24 -11.52 29.63
C HIS A 378 -36.71 -11.11 31.04
N PRO A 379 -37.59 -10.11 31.18
CA PRO A 379 -38.25 -9.87 32.45
C PRO A 379 -39.15 -11.06 32.75
N ARG A 380 -38.88 -11.76 33.86
CA ARG A 380 -39.82 -12.72 34.44
C ARG A 380 -41.04 -11.95 34.92
N PHE A 381 -42.21 -12.29 34.40
CA PHE A 381 -43.48 -12.14 35.09
C PHE A 381 -43.90 -13.50 35.63
#